data_AF-A0A1E7FKD9-F1
#
_entry.id   AF-A0A1E7FKD9-F1
#
_cell.length_a   1.000
_cell.length_b   1.000
_cell.length_c   1.000
_cell.angle_alpha   90.00
_cell.angle_beta   90.00
_cell.angle_gamma   90.00
#
_symmetry.space_group_name_H-M   'P 1'
#
loop_
_entity.id
_entity.type
_entity.pdbx_description
1 polymer ?
#
loop_
_entity_poly.entity_id
_entity_poly.type
_entity_poly.pdbx_seq_one_letter_code
_entity_poly.pdbx_strand_id
1 'polypeptide(L)'
;MLKSRKRARGRSNDKRLSASRSTTSNRTTTSSKNQNAVGIPSSGTSTVFLDLPVGMRISIFNYLGGTHEERIILSLVSKQTYEDCKRPGIERKIIPTIVITPRAPLRFQHRLGKAQASTRALLQQFFHNAVQDNETYMKLRRYPHMKVNDVDKFDYIFEEEVASIFRFDSRKMDWILSLDISISPTTPCWKVEDSRSLPNILATMLPNLREIDLSNACITRLKCFSFRCPYLEKVTWKNIDKDSCVELDGCNMRYSNNLKEIIMDDSEFVYDQRVKDTISNLENYGNNFIFHYCSEALERVSIRNAKVCEKLTRDEPTVAIPQNALVKFVLNAPSSLRWFRSDLTQENLDMLKLERPKIECRN
;
A
#
# COMPACT_ATOMS: atom_id res chain seq x y z
N MET A 1 -22.36 53.40 -18.53
CA MET A 1 -21.97 54.52 -17.65
C MET A 1 -20.89 54.07 -16.68
N LEU A 2 -19.78 54.80 -16.68
CA LEU A 2 -18.59 54.61 -15.86
C LEU A 2 -18.89 54.64 -14.34
N LYS A 3 -18.17 53.82 -13.56
CA LYS A 3 -17.12 54.35 -12.65
C LYS A 3 -16.24 53.25 -12.05
N SER A 4 -14.95 53.42 -12.28
CA SER A 4 -13.85 52.64 -11.71
C SER A 4 -13.64 52.92 -10.23
N ARG A 5 -13.04 51.97 -9.51
CA ARG A 5 -12.21 52.26 -8.33
C ARG A 5 -11.05 51.25 -8.22
N LYS A 6 -9.89 51.69 -8.72
CA LYS A 6 -8.56 51.19 -8.33
C LYS A 6 -8.35 51.46 -6.84
N ARG A 7 -7.84 50.49 -6.09
CA ARG A 7 -7.01 50.74 -4.91
C ARG A 7 -5.84 49.77 -4.89
N ALA A 8 -4.68 50.30 -5.23
CA ALA A 8 -3.38 49.77 -4.91
C ALA A 8 -3.07 50.04 -3.43
N ARG A 9 -2.56 49.03 -2.72
CA ARG A 9 -1.71 49.23 -1.55
C ARG A 9 -0.64 48.14 -1.56
N GLY A 10 0.56 48.55 -1.94
CA GLY A 10 1.77 47.78 -1.70
C GLY A 10 2.10 47.78 -0.21
N ARG A 11 2.59 46.64 0.27
CA ARG A 11 3.48 46.57 1.43
C ARG A 11 4.56 45.55 1.09
N SER A 12 5.72 46.09 0.73
CA SER A 12 7.00 45.40 0.74
C SER A 12 7.30 45.01 2.19
N ASN A 13 7.54 43.73 2.43
CA ASN A 13 8.15 43.25 3.66
C ASN A 13 9.42 42.50 3.26
N ASP A 14 10.55 43.17 3.43
CA ASP A 14 11.88 42.61 3.39
C ASP A 14 12.00 41.49 4.42
N LYS A 15 12.09 40.24 3.94
CA LYS A 15 12.51 39.10 4.75
C LYS A 15 14.04 39.02 4.70
N ARG A 16 14.68 39.52 5.76
CA ARG A 16 16.02 39.10 6.17
C ARG A 16 16.01 37.59 6.39
N LEU A 17 16.65 36.85 5.48
CA LEU A 17 17.05 35.46 5.69
C LEU A 17 18.41 35.46 6.38
N SER A 18 18.41 35.22 7.68
CA SER A 18 19.61 34.87 8.45
C SER A 18 19.98 33.41 8.16
N ALA A 19 20.98 33.21 7.31
CA ALA A 19 21.61 31.91 7.10
C ALA A 19 22.56 31.60 8.28
N SER A 20 22.13 30.73 9.18
CA SER A 20 23.00 30.09 10.17
C SER A 20 23.85 29.03 9.48
N ARG A 21 25.09 29.40 9.12
CA ARG A 21 26.15 28.45 8.74
C ARG A 21 26.57 27.66 9.98
N SER A 22 26.28 26.35 9.99
CA SER A 22 26.96 25.41 10.88
C SER A 22 28.35 25.12 10.33
N THR A 23 29.36 25.83 10.85
CA THR A 23 30.77 25.51 10.63
C THR A 23 31.15 24.30 11.48
N THR A 24 31.30 23.14 10.85
CA THR A 24 31.95 21.98 11.47
C THR A 24 33.44 22.28 11.57
N SER A 25 33.90 22.58 12.79
CA SER A 25 35.31 22.80 13.10
C SER A 25 36.06 21.48 13.09
N ASN A 26 36.87 21.25 12.05
CA ASN A 26 37.87 20.19 12.04
C ASN A 26 39.07 20.63 12.86
N ARG A 27 39.13 20.13 14.09
CA ARG A 27 40.25 20.33 15.03
C ARG A 27 41.46 19.52 14.53
N THR A 28 42.43 20.22 13.98
CA THR A 28 43.76 19.69 13.65
C THR A 28 44.53 19.50 14.95
N THR A 29 44.75 18.26 15.37
CA THR A 29 45.66 17.92 16.47
C THR A 29 47.07 17.75 15.91
N THR A 30 47.97 18.62 16.38
CA THR A 30 49.41 18.59 16.12
C THR A 30 50.07 17.39 16.81
N SER A 31 50.90 16.72 16.02
CA SER A 31 51.85 15.66 16.34
C SER A 31 52.81 16.04 17.47
N SER A 32 52.96 15.15 18.47
CA SER A 32 54.20 14.99 19.22
C SER A 32 54.73 13.57 18.99
N LYS A 33 56.00 13.50 18.60
CA LYS A 33 56.77 12.27 18.38
C LYS A 33 57.04 11.60 19.72
N ASN A 34 56.76 10.31 19.80
CA ASN A 34 57.54 9.43 20.68
C ASN A 34 57.65 8.05 20.03
N GLN A 35 58.89 7.72 19.66
CA GLN A 35 59.29 6.40 19.17
C GLN A 35 59.53 5.52 20.40
N ASN A 36 58.82 4.40 20.50
CA ASN A 36 59.39 3.16 21.03
C ASN A 36 58.58 1.97 20.52
N ALA A 37 59.29 1.09 19.85
CA ALA A 37 58.79 -0.05 19.10
C ALA A 37 58.37 -1.19 20.03
N VAL A 38 57.13 -1.64 19.88
CA VAL A 38 56.71 -3.02 20.18
C VAL A 38 55.80 -3.43 19.03
N GLY A 39 56.20 -4.49 18.32
CA GLY A 39 55.54 -4.96 17.10
C GLY A 39 54.09 -5.39 17.35
N ILE A 40 53.16 -4.56 16.90
CA ILE A 40 51.74 -4.89 16.80
C ILE A 40 51.53 -5.52 15.42
N PRO A 41 50.90 -6.71 15.31
CA PRO A 41 50.65 -7.37 14.04
C PRO A 41 49.87 -6.45 13.09
N SER A 42 50.31 -6.49 11.83
CA SER A 42 49.88 -5.64 10.72
C SER A 42 48.39 -5.34 10.72
N SER A 43 48.07 -4.05 10.69
CA SER A 43 46.75 -3.49 10.44
C SER A 43 45.97 -4.30 9.41
N GLY A 44 44.90 -4.95 9.84
CA GLY A 44 43.93 -5.53 8.91
C GLY A 44 43.49 -4.43 7.95
N THR A 45 43.81 -4.59 6.66
CA THR A 45 43.34 -3.69 5.62
C THR A 45 41.83 -3.76 5.60
N SER A 46 41.17 -2.75 6.16
CA SER A 46 39.72 -2.60 6.08
C SER A 46 39.38 -2.46 4.59
N THR A 47 38.89 -3.54 3.99
CA THR A 47 38.37 -3.50 2.62
C THR A 47 37.13 -2.63 2.61
N VAL A 48 37.19 -1.49 1.92
CA VAL A 48 36.04 -0.61 1.75
C VAL A 48 35.12 -1.24 0.73
N PHE A 49 33.80 -1.23 0.96
CA PHE A 49 32.81 -1.82 0.06
C PHE A 49 32.97 -1.38 -1.41
N LEU A 50 33.39 -0.13 -1.63
CA LEU A 50 33.59 0.42 -2.98
C LEU A 50 34.82 -0.17 -3.70
N ASP A 51 35.74 -0.80 -2.98
CA ASP A 51 36.92 -1.47 -3.56
C ASP A 51 36.60 -2.89 -4.04
N LEU A 52 35.43 -3.43 -3.67
CA LEU A 52 34.99 -4.76 -4.13
C LEU A 52 34.73 -4.75 -5.64
N PRO A 53 35.00 -5.85 -6.37
CA PRO A 53 34.63 -5.96 -7.78
C PRO A 53 33.14 -5.68 -8.02
N VAL A 54 32.82 -5.03 -9.15
CA VAL A 54 31.43 -4.65 -9.50
C VAL A 54 30.45 -5.82 -9.36
N GLY A 55 30.83 -7.01 -9.83
CA GLY A 55 29.99 -8.20 -9.74
C GLY A 55 29.62 -8.57 -8.29
N MET A 56 30.57 -8.49 -7.37
CA MET A 56 30.32 -8.71 -5.94
C MET A 56 29.41 -7.63 -5.36
N ARG A 57 29.62 -6.36 -5.73
CA ARG A 57 28.74 -5.27 -5.28
C ARG A 57 27.30 -5.46 -5.77
N ILE A 58 27.11 -5.89 -7.02
CA ILE A 58 25.78 -6.24 -7.59
C ILE A 58 25.14 -7.39 -6.81
N SER A 59 25.87 -8.48 -6.55
CA SER A 59 25.36 -9.60 -5.75
C SER A 59 24.99 -9.16 -4.33
N ILE A 60 25.82 -8.32 -3.72
CA ILE A 60 25.52 -7.72 -2.41
C ILE A 60 24.28 -6.84 -2.49
N PHE A 61 24.07 -6.03 -3.54
CA PHE A 61 22.85 -5.23 -3.69
C PHE A 61 21.60 -6.08 -3.92
N ASN A 62 21.70 -7.21 -4.63
CA ASN A 62 20.59 -8.15 -4.79
C ASN A 62 20.26 -8.86 -3.47
N TYR A 63 21.28 -9.13 -2.65
CA TYR A 63 21.15 -9.74 -1.33
C TYR A 63 20.60 -8.77 -0.28
N LEU A 64 21.25 -7.61 -0.10
CA LEU A 64 20.87 -6.54 0.84
C LEU A 64 19.60 -5.80 0.42
N GLY A 65 19.13 -6.00 -0.81
CA GLY A 65 17.90 -5.40 -1.29
C GLY A 65 16.63 -5.99 -0.71
N GLY A 66 16.73 -6.80 0.35
CA GLY A 66 15.62 -7.45 1.07
C GLY A 66 14.42 -6.53 1.22
N THR A 67 14.68 -5.28 1.62
CA THR A 67 13.72 -4.20 1.61
C THR A 67 14.12 -3.06 0.67
N HIS A 68 13.14 -2.27 0.23
CA HIS A 68 13.37 -1.13 -0.63
C HIS A 68 14.12 0.02 0.09
N GLU A 69 13.86 0.18 1.38
CA GLU A 69 14.42 1.24 2.22
C GLU A 69 15.95 1.14 2.36
N GLU A 70 16.49 -0.07 2.55
CA GLU A 70 17.93 -0.33 2.63
C GLU A 70 18.66 0.12 1.35
N ARG A 71 18.05 -0.08 0.18
CA ARG A 71 18.64 0.33 -1.10
C ARG A 71 18.52 1.81 -1.37
N ILE A 72 17.43 2.46 -0.97
CA ILE A 72 17.31 3.92 -1.07
C ILE A 72 18.46 4.55 -0.29
N ILE A 73 18.67 4.15 0.97
CA ILE A 73 19.75 4.66 1.80
C ILE A 73 21.10 4.44 1.12
N LEU A 74 21.40 3.22 0.66
CA LEU A 74 22.68 2.92 -0.01
C LEU A 74 22.91 3.75 -1.28
N SER A 75 21.86 4.01 -2.07
CA SER A 75 21.94 4.82 -3.30
C SER A 75 22.19 6.30 -3.04
N LEU A 76 21.84 6.80 -1.85
CA LEU A 76 22.02 8.21 -1.47
C LEU A 76 23.43 8.52 -0.97
N VAL A 77 24.20 7.52 -0.51
CA VAL A 77 25.51 7.74 0.12
C VAL A 77 26.66 7.82 -0.89
N SER A 78 26.54 7.21 -2.07
CA SER A 78 27.64 7.20 -3.06
C SER A 78 27.17 7.25 -4.50
N LYS A 79 27.78 8.15 -5.30
CA LYS A 79 27.59 8.22 -6.74
C LYS A 79 27.92 6.89 -7.43
N GLN A 80 28.94 6.18 -6.95
CA GLN A 80 29.32 4.87 -7.50
C GLN A 80 28.23 3.82 -7.24
N THR A 81 27.66 3.82 -6.04
CA THR A 81 26.53 2.95 -5.70
C THR A 81 25.30 3.25 -6.56
N TYR A 82 25.02 4.52 -6.81
CA TYR A 82 23.93 4.92 -7.69
C TYR A 82 24.13 4.42 -9.13
N GLU A 83 25.35 4.52 -9.68
CA GLU A 83 25.66 3.98 -11.01
C GLU A 83 25.63 2.45 -11.05
N ASP A 84 26.11 1.77 -10.00
CA ASP A 84 26.02 0.32 -9.89
C ASP A 84 24.55 -0.14 -9.86
N CYS A 85 23.67 0.59 -9.17
CA CYS A 85 22.22 0.37 -9.15
C CYS A 85 21.52 0.43 -10.51
N LYS A 86 22.18 1.00 -11.54
CA LYS A 86 21.66 1.05 -12.92
C LYS A 86 22.19 -0.07 -13.81
N ARG A 87 23.16 -0.87 -13.36
CA ARG A 87 23.78 -1.91 -14.18
C ARG A 87 22.82 -3.09 -14.42
N PRO A 88 22.88 -3.72 -15.60
CA PRO A 88 22.18 -4.99 -15.84
C PRO A 88 22.67 -6.05 -14.83
N GLY A 89 21.74 -6.85 -14.31
CA GLY A 89 22.01 -7.87 -13.29
C GLY A 89 21.55 -7.51 -11.87
N ILE A 90 21.11 -6.27 -11.64
CA ILE A 90 20.37 -5.93 -10.44
C ILE A 90 18.89 -6.25 -10.66
N GLU A 91 18.43 -7.31 -10.00
CA GLU A 91 17.09 -7.85 -10.19
C GLU A 91 16.01 -6.94 -9.59
N ARG A 92 16.37 -6.23 -8.52
CA ARG A 92 15.44 -5.36 -7.81
C ARG A 92 15.47 -3.96 -8.42
N LYS A 93 14.35 -3.49 -8.98
CA LYS A 93 14.20 -2.11 -9.42
C LYS A 93 13.93 -1.21 -8.20
N ILE A 94 14.67 -0.10 -8.06
CA ILE A 94 14.29 0.95 -7.10
C ILE A 94 13.03 1.61 -7.68
N ILE A 95 11.93 1.45 -6.99
CA ILE A 95 10.63 2.01 -7.36
C ILE A 95 10.45 3.33 -6.60
N PRO A 96 10.44 4.51 -7.24
CA PRO A 96 10.27 5.74 -6.47
C PRO A 96 8.90 5.76 -5.77
N THR A 97 8.91 5.88 -4.44
CA THR A 97 7.72 5.83 -3.58
C THR A 97 7.51 7.13 -2.80
N ILE A 98 6.30 7.68 -2.82
CA ILE A 98 5.88 8.73 -1.89
C ILE A 98 5.49 8.06 -0.58
N VAL A 99 6.18 8.39 0.50
CA VAL A 99 5.86 7.88 1.84
C VAL A 99 5.13 8.95 2.63
N ILE A 100 3.94 8.62 3.09
CA ILE A 100 3.09 9.45 3.94
C ILE A 100 3.17 8.86 5.35
N THR A 101 3.43 9.71 6.34
CA THR A 101 3.49 9.29 7.74
C THR A 101 2.77 10.32 8.59
N PRO A 102 1.94 9.89 9.56
CA PRO A 102 1.27 10.80 10.46
C PRO A 102 2.29 11.68 11.19
N ARG A 103 2.06 12.99 11.20
CA ARG A 103 2.90 13.88 12.01
C ARG A 103 2.62 13.61 13.48
N ALA A 104 3.69 13.52 14.28
CA ALA A 104 3.55 13.43 15.73
C ALA A 104 2.69 14.61 16.23
N PRO A 105 1.66 14.33 17.04
CA PRO A 105 0.79 15.37 17.53
C PRO A 105 1.57 16.40 18.35
N LEU A 106 1.20 17.67 18.21
CA LEU A 106 1.78 18.72 19.04
C LEU A 106 1.41 18.45 20.50
N ARG A 107 2.41 18.45 21.40
CA ARG A 107 2.31 18.06 22.82
C ARG A 107 1.15 18.72 23.60
N PHE A 108 0.58 19.80 23.09
CA PHE A 108 -0.49 20.56 23.75
C PHE A 108 -1.91 20.00 23.57
N GLN A 109 -2.16 19.05 22.66
CA GLN A 109 -3.50 18.48 22.43
C GLN A 109 -3.86 17.28 23.33
N HIS A 110 -3.01 16.91 24.28
CA HIS A 110 -3.20 15.70 25.09
C HIS A 110 -4.37 15.72 26.09
N ARG A 111 -5.04 16.86 26.32
CA ARG A 111 -6.05 16.96 27.39
C ARG A 111 -7.41 16.35 27.08
N LEU A 112 -7.71 15.97 25.83
CA LEU A 112 -9.04 15.45 25.43
C LEU A 112 -9.04 14.07 24.77
N GLY A 113 -7.92 13.34 24.83
CA GLY A 113 -7.86 11.94 24.37
C GLY A 113 -7.56 11.79 22.87
N LYS A 114 -6.50 11.03 22.58
CA LYS A 114 -5.99 10.62 21.25
C LYS A 114 -5.71 11.77 20.28
N ALA A 115 -4.47 12.23 20.30
CA ALA A 115 -4.03 13.18 19.30
C ALA A 115 -3.76 12.46 17.97
N GLN A 116 -4.69 12.62 17.02
CA GLN A 116 -4.65 12.03 15.68
C GLN A 116 -3.90 12.95 14.71
N ALA A 117 -3.26 12.35 13.70
CA ALA A 117 -2.69 13.13 12.61
C ALA A 117 -3.81 13.69 11.73
N SER A 118 -3.69 14.96 11.36
CA SER A 118 -4.73 15.63 10.60
C SER A 118 -4.70 15.23 9.11
N THR A 119 -5.68 14.44 8.70
CA THR A 119 -6.03 14.16 7.30
C THR A 119 -6.25 15.47 6.56
N ARG A 120 -6.97 16.44 7.16
CA ARG A 120 -7.16 17.78 6.58
C ARG A 120 -5.81 18.43 6.22
N ALA A 121 -4.85 18.43 7.13
CA ALA A 121 -3.54 19.04 6.89
C ALA A 121 -2.77 18.31 5.77
N LEU A 122 -2.85 16.98 5.72
CA LEU A 122 -2.26 16.19 4.63
C LEU A 122 -2.84 16.57 3.28
N LEU A 123 -4.17 16.66 3.17
CA LEU A 123 -4.85 17.01 1.91
C LEU A 123 -4.54 18.44 1.47
N GLN A 124 -4.51 19.38 2.41
CA GLN A 124 -4.09 20.75 2.13
C GLN A 124 -2.66 20.80 1.60
N GLN A 125 -1.75 19.99 2.14
CA GLN A 125 -0.37 19.92 1.65
C GLN A 125 -0.30 19.32 0.23
N PHE A 126 -1.06 18.26 -0.07
CA PHE A 126 -1.15 17.73 -1.43
C PHE A 126 -1.69 18.77 -2.40
N PHE A 127 -2.77 19.45 -2.03
CA PHE A 127 -3.37 20.47 -2.87
C PHE A 127 -2.41 21.64 -3.11
N HIS A 128 -1.74 22.12 -2.05
CA HIS A 128 -0.74 23.18 -2.17
C HIS A 128 0.37 22.79 -3.16
N ASN A 129 0.94 21.59 -3.00
CA ASN A 129 1.99 21.10 -3.89
C ASN A 129 1.50 20.83 -5.31
N ALA A 130 0.24 20.43 -5.49
CA ALA A 130 -0.30 20.12 -6.82
C ALA A 130 -0.71 21.37 -7.61
N VAL A 131 -1.23 22.39 -6.93
CA VAL A 131 -1.81 23.58 -7.58
C VAL A 131 -0.84 24.75 -7.63
N GLN A 132 -0.08 24.98 -6.55
CA GLN A 132 0.73 26.19 -6.43
C GLN A 132 2.19 26.00 -6.86
N ASP A 133 2.71 24.78 -6.78
CA ASP A 133 4.10 24.48 -7.11
C ASP A 133 4.21 23.45 -8.26
N ASN A 134 4.23 23.95 -9.49
CA ASN A 134 4.31 23.10 -10.66
C ASN A 134 5.62 22.29 -10.73
N GLU A 135 6.72 22.81 -10.18
CA GLU A 135 8.00 22.10 -10.18
C GLU A 135 7.94 20.91 -9.22
N THR A 136 7.43 21.11 -8.00
CA THR A 136 7.20 20.03 -7.04
C THR A 136 6.20 19.02 -7.58
N TYR A 137 5.10 19.47 -8.19
CA TYR A 137 4.15 18.58 -8.86
C TYR A 137 4.84 17.69 -9.90
N MET A 138 5.65 18.27 -10.80
CA MET A 138 6.39 17.50 -11.82
C MET A 138 7.42 16.54 -11.21
N LYS A 139 8.02 16.88 -10.07
CA LYS A 139 8.89 15.95 -9.32
C LYS A 139 8.08 14.79 -8.74
N LEU A 140 6.92 15.06 -8.14
CA LEU A 140 6.04 14.03 -7.55
C LEU A 140 5.50 13.05 -8.60
N ARG A 141 5.32 13.47 -9.86
CA ARG A 141 4.93 12.56 -10.96
C ARG A 141 5.91 11.43 -11.23
N ARG A 142 7.16 11.55 -10.74
CA ARG A 142 8.19 10.51 -10.88
C ARG A 142 8.03 9.34 -9.92
N TYR A 143 7.06 9.41 -9.00
CA TYR A 143 6.82 8.43 -7.96
C TYR A 143 5.50 7.71 -8.25
N PRO A 144 5.53 6.56 -8.97
CA PRO A 144 4.30 5.84 -9.30
C PRO A 144 3.69 5.08 -8.12
N HIS A 145 4.38 5.01 -6.98
CA HIS A 145 3.95 4.25 -5.81
C HIS A 145 3.75 5.19 -4.62
N MET A 146 2.72 4.91 -3.84
CA MET A 146 2.40 5.63 -2.62
C MET A 146 2.30 4.64 -1.46
N LYS A 147 2.92 4.96 -0.33
CA LYS A 147 2.83 4.22 0.92
C LYS A 147 2.28 5.12 2.02
N VAL A 148 1.26 4.69 2.75
CA VAL A 148 0.73 5.39 3.92
C VAL A 148 1.03 4.55 5.15
N ASN A 149 2.03 4.99 5.92
CA ASN A 149 2.34 4.39 7.20
C ASN A 149 1.26 4.76 8.22
N ASP A 150 0.89 3.81 9.07
CA ASP A 150 -0.02 4.04 10.21
C ASP A 150 -1.33 4.74 9.79
N VAL A 151 -2.01 4.20 8.77
CA VAL A 151 -3.23 4.79 8.21
C VAL A 151 -4.34 4.96 9.26
N ASP A 152 -4.32 4.15 10.32
CA ASP A 152 -5.23 4.18 11.47
C ASP A 152 -5.05 5.42 12.38
N LYS A 153 -3.91 6.12 12.28
CA LYS A 153 -3.62 7.32 13.09
C LYS A 153 -4.16 8.62 12.48
N PHE A 154 -4.73 8.56 11.28
CA PHE A 154 -5.31 9.70 10.60
C PHE A 154 -6.74 9.98 11.06
N ASP A 155 -7.08 11.25 11.24
CA ASP A 155 -8.40 11.68 11.70
C ASP A 155 -9.50 11.50 10.65
N TYR A 156 -10.73 11.32 11.12
CA TYR A 156 -11.90 11.33 10.26
C TYR A 156 -12.15 12.73 9.71
N ILE A 157 -12.47 12.81 8.43
CA ILE A 157 -13.00 14.03 7.82
C ILE A 157 -14.23 13.69 6.99
N PHE A 158 -15.21 14.60 6.99
CA PHE A 158 -16.46 14.45 6.27
C PHE A 158 -16.27 14.60 4.76
N GLU A 159 -17.09 13.93 3.95
CA GLU A 159 -16.98 13.96 2.49
C GLU A 159 -17.24 15.37 1.93
N GLU A 160 -18.13 16.15 2.55
CA GLU A 160 -18.39 17.55 2.20
C GLU A 160 -17.15 18.42 2.42
N GLU A 161 -16.39 18.13 3.47
CA GLU A 161 -15.16 18.83 3.76
C GLU A 161 -14.07 18.46 2.74
N VAL A 162 -13.96 17.18 2.40
CA VAL A 162 -13.09 16.71 1.30
C VAL A 162 -13.44 17.45 0.01
N ALA A 163 -14.72 17.56 -0.34
CA ALA A 163 -15.17 18.29 -1.52
C ALA A 163 -14.88 19.81 -1.43
N SER A 164 -14.85 20.39 -0.23
CA SER A 164 -14.46 21.79 -0.05
C SER A 164 -12.95 22.02 -0.24
N ILE A 165 -12.12 21.05 0.14
CA ILE A 165 -10.66 21.07 -0.03
C ILE A 165 -10.32 20.80 -1.50
N PHE A 166 -10.90 19.75 -2.06
CA PHE A 166 -10.82 19.41 -3.47
C PHE A 166 -11.94 20.13 -4.20
N ARG A 167 -11.71 21.40 -4.59
CA ARG A 167 -12.50 21.97 -5.69
C ARG A 167 -12.54 20.93 -6.80
N PHE A 168 -13.74 20.59 -7.29
CA PHE A 168 -14.03 19.40 -8.12
C PHE A 168 -13.11 19.21 -9.35
N ASP A 169 -12.38 20.25 -9.74
CA ASP A 169 -11.47 20.30 -10.89
C ASP A 169 -9.97 20.19 -10.53
N SER A 170 -9.67 19.72 -9.32
CA SER A 170 -8.30 19.60 -8.84
C SER A 170 -7.53 18.48 -9.56
N ARG A 171 -6.22 18.71 -9.76
CA ARG A 171 -5.30 17.75 -10.40
C ARG A 171 -5.29 16.45 -9.61
N LYS A 172 -5.94 15.41 -10.15
CA LYS A 172 -5.86 14.05 -9.64
C LYS A 172 -4.41 13.54 -9.77
N MET A 173 -4.02 12.61 -8.90
CA MET A 173 -2.71 11.97 -8.92
C MET A 173 -2.75 10.74 -9.82
N ASP A 174 -3.06 10.97 -11.10
CA ASP A 174 -3.25 9.95 -12.14
C ASP A 174 -1.98 9.16 -12.51
N TRP A 175 -0.84 9.56 -11.95
CA TRP A 175 0.45 8.88 -12.12
C TRP A 175 0.75 7.87 -11.02
N ILE A 176 -0.02 7.84 -9.93
CA ILE A 176 0.11 6.82 -8.88
C ILE A 176 -0.62 5.56 -9.35
N LEU A 177 0.13 4.49 -9.51
CA LEU A 177 -0.33 3.20 -10.02
C LEU A 177 -0.48 2.16 -8.91
N SER A 178 0.18 2.35 -7.77
CA SER A 178 0.20 1.38 -6.68
C SER A 178 0.14 2.09 -5.32
N LEU A 179 -0.68 1.55 -4.43
CA LEU A 179 -0.94 2.10 -3.10
C LEU A 179 -0.75 1.01 -2.03
N ASP A 180 0.14 1.26 -1.08
CA ASP A 180 0.35 0.43 0.09
C ASP A 180 -0.17 1.17 1.33
N ILE A 181 -1.24 0.67 1.92
CA ILE A 181 -1.77 1.13 3.22
C ILE A 181 -1.83 -0.03 4.22
N SER A 182 -0.97 -1.03 4.02
CA SER A 182 -0.81 -2.13 4.95
C SER A 182 -0.34 -1.62 6.31
N ILE A 183 -0.79 -2.28 7.37
CA ILE A 183 -0.41 -1.98 8.75
C ILE A 183 0.49 -3.11 9.25
N SER A 184 1.38 -2.81 10.21
CA SER A 184 2.12 -3.86 10.90
C SER A 184 1.14 -4.83 11.60
N PRO A 185 1.33 -6.16 11.51
CA PRO A 185 0.48 -7.14 12.17
C PRO A 185 0.37 -6.97 13.70
N THR A 186 1.35 -6.28 14.30
CA THR A 186 1.43 -6.05 15.75
C THR A 186 0.47 -4.98 16.26
N THR A 187 -0.12 -4.17 15.37
CA THR A 187 -1.03 -3.09 15.77
C THR A 187 -2.43 -3.69 15.91
N PRO A 188 -3.02 -3.72 17.12
CA PRO A 188 -4.40 -4.16 17.27
C PRO A 188 -5.28 -3.30 16.36
N CYS A 189 -6.09 -3.90 15.48
CA CYS A 189 -7.19 -3.17 14.86
C CYS A 189 -8.15 -2.81 16.00
N TRP A 190 -7.98 -1.62 16.56
CA TRP A 190 -9.04 -1.02 17.34
C TRP A 190 -10.21 -0.79 16.36
N LYS A 191 -11.42 -1.18 16.77
CA LYS A 191 -12.69 -0.91 16.07
C LYS A 191 -12.97 0.60 16.02
N VAL A 192 -12.05 1.38 15.46
CA VAL A 192 -12.22 2.80 15.23
C VAL A 192 -13.15 2.90 14.05
N GLU A 193 -14.44 2.90 14.35
CA GLU A 193 -15.50 3.17 13.39
C GLU A 193 -15.21 4.45 12.59
N ASP A 194 -14.32 5.33 13.03
CA ASP A 194 -14.03 6.61 12.40
C ASP A 194 -12.77 6.67 11.51
N SER A 195 -11.93 5.63 11.38
CA SER A 195 -10.72 5.72 10.51
C SER A 195 -11.02 5.64 8.99
N ARG A 196 -12.29 5.79 8.60
CA ARG A 196 -12.81 5.49 7.26
C ARG A 196 -12.52 6.54 6.19
N SER A 197 -12.06 7.74 6.56
CA SER A 197 -11.98 8.87 5.62
C SER A 197 -10.83 8.70 4.62
N LEU A 198 -9.59 8.49 5.10
CA LEU A 198 -8.40 8.61 4.26
C LEU A 198 -8.36 7.61 3.10
N PRO A 199 -8.61 6.30 3.27
CA PRO A 199 -8.64 5.37 2.13
C PRO A 199 -9.68 5.75 1.05
N ASN A 200 -10.86 6.21 1.46
CA ASN A 200 -11.90 6.66 0.52
C ASN A 200 -11.47 7.92 -0.25
N ILE A 201 -10.78 8.83 0.42
CA ILE A 201 -10.24 10.03 -0.21
C ILE A 201 -9.16 9.65 -1.21
N LEU A 202 -8.23 8.78 -0.83
CA LEU A 202 -7.18 8.27 -1.72
C LEU A 202 -7.77 7.59 -2.95
N ALA A 203 -8.80 6.74 -2.81
CA ALA A 203 -9.50 6.15 -3.96
C ALA A 203 -9.98 7.21 -4.97
N THR A 204 -10.34 8.41 -4.51
CA THR A 204 -10.77 9.54 -5.36
C THR A 204 -9.59 10.23 -6.05
N MET A 205 -8.50 10.39 -5.31
CA MET A 205 -7.31 11.09 -5.78
C MET A 205 -6.49 10.25 -6.77
N LEU A 206 -6.63 8.91 -6.73
CA LEU A 206 -5.82 7.95 -7.47
C LEU A 206 -6.66 7.20 -8.54
N PRO A 207 -7.18 7.88 -9.58
CA PRO A 207 -8.10 7.26 -10.55
C PRO A 207 -7.45 6.15 -11.40
N ASN A 208 -6.13 6.19 -11.56
CA ASN A 208 -5.35 5.22 -12.35
C ASN A 208 -4.69 4.14 -11.49
N LEU A 209 -5.15 3.98 -10.25
CA LEU A 209 -4.63 2.94 -9.35
C LEU A 209 -4.86 1.56 -9.96
N ARG A 210 -3.80 0.75 -10.00
CA ARG A 210 -3.78 -0.62 -10.53
C ARG A 210 -3.55 -1.64 -9.43
N GLU A 211 -2.79 -1.29 -8.40
CA GLU A 211 -2.44 -2.21 -7.33
C GLU A 211 -2.76 -1.57 -5.98
N ILE A 212 -3.34 -2.35 -5.08
CA ILE A 212 -3.54 -1.93 -3.70
C ILE A 212 -3.16 -3.03 -2.71
N ASP A 213 -2.41 -2.66 -1.67
CA ASP A 213 -2.16 -3.50 -0.50
C ASP A 213 -2.81 -2.89 0.74
N LEU A 214 -3.69 -3.67 1.35
CA LEU A 214 -4.51 -3.36 2.51
C LEU A 214 -4.18 -4.29 3.69
N SER A 215 -3.12 -5.09 3.61
CA SER A 215 -2.85 -6.16 4.59
C SER A 215 -2.83 -5.66 6.03
N ASN A 216 -3.51 -6.38 6.93
CA ASN A 216 -3.74 -6.03 8.33
C ASN A 216 -4.50 -4.70 8.56
N ALA A 217 -4.91 -3.99 7.51
CA ALA A 217 -5.66 -2.76 7.62
C ALA A 217 -7.15 -3.05 7.82
N CYS A 218 -7.73 -2.37 8.80
CA CYS A 218 -9.13 -2.52 9.20
C CYS A 218 -10.01 -1.55 8.40
N ILE A 219 -9.98 -1.67 7.08
CA ILE A 219 -10.60 -0.70 6.17
C ILE A 219 -11.93 -1.25 5.71
N THR A 220 -13.03 -0.52 5.90
CA THR A 220 -14.38 -1.10 5.71
C THR A 220 -14.90 -1.06 4.26
N ARG A 221 -14.15 -0.54 3.27
CA ARG A 221 -14.73 -0.19 1.95
C ARG A 221 -13.80 -0.34 0.73
N LEU A 222 -13.36 -1.56 0.43
CA LEU A 222 -12.75 -1.88 -0.88
C LEU A 222 -13.64 -1.48 -2.07
N LYS A 223 -14.97 -1.41 -1.87
CA LYS A 223 -15.96 -0.89 -2.82
C LYS A 223 -15.64 0.52 -3.33
N CYS A 224 -15.06 1.38 -2.50
CA CYS A 224 -14.69 2.74 -2.91
C CYS A 224 -13.55 2.72 -3.93
N PHE A 225 -12.53 1.89 -3.73
CA PHE A 225 -11.46 1.69 -4.72
C PHE A 225 -12.01 1.03 -5.98
N SER A 226 -12.84 -0.01 -5.84
CA SER A 226 -13.43 -0.68 -6.99
C SER A 226 -14.23 0.29 -7.88
N PHE A 227 -14.99 1.20 -7.28
CA PHE A 227 -15.79 2.19 -8.01
C PHE A 227 -14.96 3.36 -8.57
N ARG A 228 -13.99 3.88 -7.81
CA ARG A 228 -13.23 5.10 -8.19
C ARG A 228 -11.95 4.82 -8.98
N CYS A 229 -11.47 3.57 -8.99
CA CYS A 229 -10.25 3.13 -9.67
C CYS A 229 -10.59 2.04 -10.71
N PRO A 230 -11.12 2.40 -11.89
CA PRO A 230 -11.57 1.43 -12.91
C PRO A 230 -10.45 0.55 -13.49
N TYR A 231 -9.19 0.96 -13.31
CA TYR A 231 -8.00 0.23 -13.76
C TYR A 231 -7.39 -0.67 -12.69
N LEU A 232 -8.09 -0.93 -11.57
CA LEU A 232 -7.57 -1.79 -10.52
C LEU A 232 -7.37 -3.23 -11.04
N GLU A 233 -6.12 -3.69 -11.04
CA GLU A 233 -5.67 -5.00 -11.54
C GLU A 233 -5.33 -5.97 -10.40
N LYS A 234 -4.92 -5.48 -9.23
CA LYS A 234 -4.47 -6.31 -8.10
C LYS A 234 -4.96 -5.78 -6.75
N VAL A 235 -5.49 -6.68 -5.93
CA VAL A 235 -5.83 -6.43 -4.53
C VAL A 235 -5.09 -7.43 -3.65
N THR A 236 -4.29 -6.92 -2.71
CA THR A 236 -3.69 -7.70 -1.62
C THR A 236 -4.30 -7.22 -0.30
N TRP A 237 -4.88 -8.13 0.47
CA TRP A 237 -5.49 -7.82 1.76
C TRP A 237 -5.49 -9.06 2.64
N LYS A 238 -4.33 -9.30 3.26
CA LYS A 238 -4.16 -10.43 4.18
C LYS A 238 -4.63 -10.07 5.59
N ASN A 239 -5.00 -11.08 6.36
CA ASN A 239 -5.44 -10.93 7.75
C ASN A 239 -6.65 -9.96 7.87
N ILE A 240 -7.64 -10.12 6.99
CA ILE A 240 -8.89 -9.36 7.11
C ILE A 240 -9.65 -9.87 8.34
N ASP A 241 -10.03 -8.95 9.23
CA ASP A 241 -10.97 -9.26 10.30
C ASP A 241 -12.41 -9.18 9.79
N LYS A 242 -13.31 -10.02 10.32
CA LYS A 242 -14.74 -10.05 9.96
C LYS A 242 -15.45 -8.69 10.08
N ASP A 243 -14.99 -7.80 10.96
CA ASP A 243 -15.53 -6.43 11.10
C ASP A 243 -15.27 -5.56 9.87
N SER A 244 -14.34 -5.95 8.99
CA SER A 244 -14.09 -5.28 7.70
C SER A 244 -15.25 -5.42 6.72
N CYS A 245 -16.19 -6.35 6.98
CA CYS A 245 -17.41 -6.57 6.20
C CYS A 245 -17.13 -6.85 4.70
N VAL A 246 -16.08 -7.61 4.41
CA VAL A 246 -15.77 -8.05 3.05
C VAL A 246 -16.60 -9.28 2.72
N GLU A 247 -17.47 -9.16 1.71
CA GLU A 247 -18.38 -10.24 1.34
C GLU A 247 -17.66 -11.29 0.47
N LEU A 248 -17.82 -12.57 0.80
CA LEU A 248 -17.15 -13.69 0.11
C LEU A 248 -17.51 -13.78 -1.38
N ASP A 249 -18.69 -13.28 -1.75
CA ASP A 249 -19.16 -13.24 -3.13
C ASP A 249 -18.45 -12.20 -4.01
N GLY A 250 -17.62 -11.35 -3.42
CA GLY A 250 -16.86 -10.32 -4.11
C GLY A 250 -17.65 -9.07 -4.47
N CYS A 251 -18.83 -8.83 -3.88
CA CYS A 251 -19.66 -7.66 -4.22
C CYS A 251 -18.92 -6.32 -4.02
N ASN A 252 -17.95 -6.27 -3.10
CA ASN A 252 -17.09 -5.11 -2.84
C ASN A 252 -16.11 -4.82 -3.99
N MET A 253 -15.90 -5.73 -4.92
CA MET A 253 -14.96 -5.61 -6.04
C MET A 253 -15.66 -5.56 -7.41
N ARG A 254 -16.99 -5.48 -7.43
CA ARG A 254 -17.80 -5.65 -8.64
C ARG A 254 -17.61 -4.61 -9.74
N TYR A 255 -16.98 -3.47 -9.45
CA TYR A 255 -16.74 -2.40 -10.41
C TYR A 255 -15.32 -2.46 -11.00
N SER A 256 -14.47 -3.35 -10.49
CA SER A 256 -13.08 -3.50 -10.93
C SER A 256 -12.98 -4.46 -12.09
N ASN A 257 -13.48 -4.06 -13.26
CA ASN A 257 -13.54 -4.92 -14.45
C ASN A 257 -12.16 -5.41 -14.94
N ASN A 258 -11.07 -4.78 -14.51
CA ASN A 258 -9.70 -5.16 -14.86
C ASN A 258 -8.99 -6.00 -13.79
N LEU A 259 -9.69 -6.43 -12.73
CA LEU A 259 -9.09 -7.14 -11.60
C LEU A 259 -8.61 -8.53 -12.03
N LYS A 260 -7.29 -8.73 -12.01
CA LYS A 260 -6.60 -9.96 -12.40
C LYS A 260 -6.11 -10.77 -11.21
N GLU A 261 -5.81 -10.13 -10.08
CA GLU A 261 -5.19 -10.80 -8.94
C GLU A 261 -5.85 -10.40 -7.61
N ILE A 262 -6.26 -11.41 -6.84
CA ILE A 262 -6.78 -11.27 -5.48
C ILE A 262 -5.91 -12.12 -4.54
N ILE A 263 -5.33 -11.51 -3.52
CA ILE A 263 -4.60 -12.19 -2.45
C ILE A 263 -5.21 -11.79 -1.12
N MET A 264 -5.97 -12.70 -0.52
CA MET A 264 -6.68 -12.50 0.75
C MET A 264 -6.48 -13.72 1.66
N ASP A 265 -5.22 -14.10 1.86
CA ASP A 265 -4.85 -15.17 2.78
C ASP A 265 -5.11 -14.76 4.24
N ASP A 266 -5.41 -15.75 5.08
CA ASP A 266 -5.64 -15.60 6.52
C ASP A 266 -6.80 -14.63 6.85
N SER A 267 -7.77 -14.51 5.95
CA SER A 267 -8.85 -13.52 6.01
C SER A 267 -10.18 -14.11 6.45
N GLU A 268 -10.98 -13.30 7.14
CA GLU A 268 -12.33 -13.61 7.56
C GLU A 268 -13.35 -12.84 6.70
N PHE A 269 -14.16 -13.59 5.95
CA PHE A 269 -15.21 -13.06 5.10
C PHE A 269 -16.57 -13.11 5.78
N VAL A 270 -17.47 -12.24 5.36
CA VAL A 270 -18.89 -12.32 5.75
C VAL A 270 -19.74 -12.85 4.60
N TYR A 271 -20.82 -13.54 4.91
CA TYR A 271 -21.87 -13.86 3.92
C TYR A 271 -23.27 -13.62 4.51
N ASP A 272 -24.25 -13.37 3.65
CA ASP A 272 -25.68 -13.38 4.01
C ASP A 272 -26.16 -14.83 4.14
N GLN A 273 -26.97 -15.15 5.15
CA GLN A 273 -27.43 -16.52 5.38
C GLN A 273 -28.07 -17.18 4.15
N ARG A 274 -28.74 -16.38 3.31
CA ARG A 274 -29.34 -16.84 2.04
C ARG A 274 -28.29 -17.34 1.05
N VAL A 275 -27.06 -16.86 1.15
CA VAL A 275 -25.93 -17.26 0.31
C VAL A 275 -25.29 -18.55 0.81
N LYS A 276 -25.36 -18.87 2.12
CA LYS A 276 -24.72 -20.04 2.71
C LYS A 276 -25.07 -21.35 2.01
N ASP A 277 -26.36 -21.59 1.82
CA ASP A 277 -26.85 -22.83 1.21
C ASP A 277 -26.55 -22.86 -0.29
N THR A 278 -26.55 -21.69 -0.95
CA THR A 278 -26.37 -21.60 -2.40
C THR A 278 -24.92 -21.64 -2.84
N ILE A 279 -23.99 -21.11 -2.03
CA ILE A 279 -22.55 -21.06 -2.35
C ILE A 279 -21.90 -22.44 -2.29
N SER A 280 -22.45 -23.36 -1.47
CA SER A 280 -21.95 -24.74 -1.31
C SER A 280 -22.72 -25.78 -2.12
N ASN A 281 -23.85 -25.41 -2.74
CA ASN A 281 -24.65 -26.32 -3.56
C ASN A 281 -24.04 -26.47 -4.96
N LEU A 282 -23.48 -27.66 -5.24
CA LEU A 282 -22.84 -28.01 -6.52
C LEU A 282 -23.84 -28.19 -7.68
N GLU A 283 -25.08 -28.57 -7.39
CA GLU A 283 -26.13 -28.79 -8.40
C GLU A 283 -26.77 -27.47 -8.86
N ASN A 284 -26.69 -26.43 -8.04
CA ASN A 284 -27.19 -25.13 -8.39
C ASN A 284 -26.18 -24.38 -9.26
N TYR A 285 -26.40 -24.41 -10.58
CA TYR A 285 -25.66 -23.64 -11.58
C TYR A 285 -25.90 -22.12 -11.50
N GLY A 286 -26.69 -21.65 -10.54
CA GLY A 286 -26.91 -20.22 -10.33
C GLY A 286 -25.61 -19.47 -10.03
N ASN A 287 -25.64 -18.17 -10.34
CA ASN A 287 -24.54 -17.22 -10.21
C ASN A 287 -24.04 -17.01 -8.76
N ASN A 288 -24.30 -17.90 -7.81
CA ASN A 288 -23.89 -17.75 -6.41
C ASN A 288 -22.70 -18.67 -6.11
N PHE A 289 -21.50 -18.14 -6.31
CA PHE A 289 -20.24 -18.77 -5.91
C PHE A 289 -19.25 -17.71 -5.38
N ILE A 290 -18.10 -18.14 -4.86
CA ILE A 290 -17.07 -17.24 -4.31
C ILE A 290 -16.62 -16.26 -5.39
N PHE A 291 -16.52 -14.97 -5.08
CA PHE A 291 -16.09 -13.93 -6.03
C PHE A 291 -16.87 -13.86 -7.36
N HIS A 292 -18.11 -14.35 -7.43
CA HIS A 292 -18.89 -14.32 -8.67
C HIS A 292 -19.21 -12.90 -9.17
N TYR A 293 -19.19 -11.90 -8.29
CA TYR A 293 -19.34 -10.50 -8.68
C TYR A 293 -18.03 -9.87 -9.18
N CYS A 294 -16.89 -10.56 -9.08
CA CYS A 294 -15.60 -10.03 -9.51
C CYS A 294 -15.43 -10.09 -11.04
N SER A 295 -14.30 -9.57 -11.50
CA SER A 295 -13.97 -9.51 -12.92
C SER A 295 -13.84 -10.89 -13.59
N GLU A 296 -14.31 -10.97 -14.83
CA GLU A 296 -14.04 -12.09 -15.74
C GLU A 296 -12.56 -12.14 -16.20
N ALA A 297 -11.76 -11.11 -15.90
CA ALA A 297 -10.33 -11.05 -16.18
C ALA A 297 -9.46 -11.65 -15.07
N LEU A 298 -10.06 -12.31 -14.07
CA LEU A 298 -9.36 -12.85 -12.91
C LEU A 298 -8.41 -13.99 -13.31
N GLU A 299 -7.11 -13.79 -13.10
CA GLU A 299 -6.04 -14.74 -13.46
C GLU A 299 -5.50 -15.51 -12.24
N ARG A 300 -5.49 -14.88 -11.06
CA ARG A 300 -4.88 -15.40 -9.83
C ARG A 300 -5.75 -15.11 -8.60
N VAL A 301 -6.03 -16.13 -7.80
CA VAL A 301 -6.73 -15.97 -6.51
C VAL A 301 -6.05 -16.76 -5.42
N SER A 302 -5.81 -16.13 -4.27
CA SER A 302 -5.34 -16.76 -3.03
C SER A 302 -6.28 -16.41 -1.89
N ILE A 303 -6.86 -17.43 -1.25
CA ILE A 303 -7.69 -17.34 -0.03
C ILE A 303 -7.30 -18.47 0.93
N ARG A 304 -6.00 -18.68 1.11
CA ARG A 304 -5.47 -19.72 2.00
C ARG A 304 -5.83 -19.39 3.45
N ASN A 305 -6.19 -20.39 4.25
CA ASN A 305 -6.61 -20.24 5.64
C ASN A 305 -7.76 -19.22 5.81
N ALA A 306 -8.56 -19.03 4.76
CA ALA A 306 -9.69 -18.12 4.81
C ALA A 306 -10.86 -18.74 5.57
N LYS A 307 -11.56 -17.90 6.31
CA LYS A 307 -12.73 -18.28 7.11
C LYS A 307 -13.92 -17.42 6.73
N VAL A 308 -15.09 -17.87 7.18
CA VAL A 308 -16.36 -17.19 6.97
C VAL A 308 -17.14 -17.08 8.25
N CYS A 309 -17.94 -16.02 8.37
CA CYS A 309 -18.97 -15.90 9.39
C CYS A 309 -20.26 -15.32 8.80
N GLU A 310 -21.37 -15.59 9.47
CA GLU A 310 -22.67 -15.05 9.09
C GLU A 310 -22.76 -13.57 9.50
N LYS A 311 -23.21 -12.72 8.58
CA LYS A 311 -23.17 -11.24 8.71
C LYS A 311 -23.96 -10.70 9.92
N LEU A 312 -25.01 -11.41 10.33
CA LEU A 312 -25.90 -11.00 11.42
C LEU A 312 -25.43 -11.48 12.80
N THR A 313 -24.57 -12.50 12.84
CA THR A 313 -24.11 -13.15 14.07
C THR A 313 -22.62 -12.92 14.26
N ARG A 314 -22.22 -11.65 14.39
CA ARG A 314 -20.79 -11.29 14.54
C ARG A 314 -20.11 -11.94 15.75
N ASP A 315 -20.87 -12.40 16.74
CA ASP A 315 -20.34 -13.08 17.92
C ASP A 315 -20.07 -14.57 17.69
N GLU A 316 -20.55 -15.14 16.58
CA GLU A 316 -20.28 -16.53 16.25
C GLU A 316 -18.81 -16.73 15.82
N PRO A 317 -18.25 -17.92 16.13
CA PRO A 317 -16.91 -18.28 15.70
C PRO A 317 -16.87 -18.35 14.17
N THR A 318 -15.76 -17.88 13.59
CA THR A 318 -15.52 -18.03 12.16
C THR A 318 -15.23 -19.49 11.83
N VAL A 319 -15.79 -19.99 10.74
CA VAL A 319 -15.63 -21.38 10.28
C VAL A 319 -14.83 -21.42 8.98
N ALA A 320 -14.14 -22.52 8.70
CA ALA A 320 -13.46 -22.70 7.43
C ALA A 320 -14.45 -22.63 6.25
N ILE A 321 -14.00 -22.14 5.10
CA ILE A 321 -14.82 -22.14 3.88
C ILE A 321 -15.19 -23.60 3.52
N PRO A 322 -16.48 -23.92 3.29
CA PRO A 322 -16.88 -25.26 2.88
C PRO A 322 -16.16 -25.71 1.61
N GLN A 323 -15.69 -26.97 1.59
CA GLN A 323 -14.97 -27.54 0.45
C GLN A 323 -15.77 -27.46 -0.86
N ASN A 324 -17.08 -27.72 -0.80
CA ASN A 324 -17.95 -27.61 -1.96
C ASN A 324 -17.99 -26.19 -2.54
N ALA A 325 -17.88 -25.14 -1.70
CA ALA A 325 -17.84 -23.76 -2.19
C ALA A 325 -16.51 -23.46 -2.92
N LEU A 326 -15.38 -23.97 -2.41
CA LEU A 326 -14.07 -23.86 -3.07
C LEU A 326 -14.07 -24.62 -4.42
N VAL A 327 -14.59 -25.84 -4.44
CA VAL A 327 -14.76 -26.63 -5.67
C VAL A 327 -15.65 -25.89 -6.67
N LYS A 328 -16.82 -25.41 -6.22
CA LYS A 328 -17.76 -24.66 -7.07
C LYS A 328 -17.12 -23.42 -7.69
N PHE A 329 -16.29 -22.70 -6.94
CA PHE A 329 -15.54 -21.57 -7.47
C PHE A 329 -14.65 -21.98 -8.64
N VAL A 330 -13.83 -23.03 -8.50
CA VAL A 330 -12.91 -23.46 -9.56
C VAL A 330 -13.67 -23.94 -10.81
N LEU A 331 -14.78 -24.64 -10.62
CA LEU A 331 -15.63 -25.12 -11.73
C LEU A 331 -16.31 -23.98 -12.49
N ASN A 332 -16.68 -22.88 -11.81
CA ASN A 332 -17.35 -21.71 -12.41
C ASN A 332 -16.42 -20.53 -12.68
N ALA A 333 -15.14 -20.64 -12.32
CA ALA A 333 -14.17 -19.56 -12.51
C ALA A 333 -14.07 -19.15 -13.98
N PRO A 334 -13.76 -17.87 -14.25
CA PRO A 334 -13.57 -17.41 -15.62
C PRO A 334 -12.44 -18.19 -16.30
N SER A 335 -12.51 -18.31 -17.62
CA SER A 335 -11.52 -19.05 -18.42
C SER A 335 -10.11 -18.44 -18.38
N SER A 336 -10.02 -17.18 -17.94
CA SER A 336 -8.78 -16.44 -17.68
C SER A 336 -8.06 -16.91 -16.42
N LEU A 337 -8.75 -17.58 -15.48
CA LEU A 337 -8.14 -18.05 -14.23
C LEU A 337 -7.10 -19.11 -14.52
N ARG A 338 -5.87 -18.90 -14.03
CA ARG A 338 -4.73 -19.79 -14.23
C ARG A 338 -4.21 -20.37 -12.94
N TRP A 339 -4.48 -19.70 -11.82
CA TRP A 339 -3.89 -20.06 -10.54
C TRP A 339 -4.88 -19.81 -9.41
N PHE A 340 -5.09 -20.83 -8.58
CA PHE A 340 -5.95 -20.77 -7.40
C PHE A 340 -5.28 -21.41 -6.19
N ARG A 341 -5.26 -20.70 -5.07
CA ARG A 341 -4.73 -21.20 -3.80
C ARG A 341 -5.76 -21.07 -2.68
N SER A 342 -6.03 -22.17 -1.99
CA SER A 342 -6.99 -22.25 -0.89
C SER A 342 -6.69 -23.49 -0.02
N ASP A 343 -7.55 -23.81 0.95
CA ASP A 343 -7.41 -25.01 1.78
C ASP A 343 -8.18 -26.20 1.20
N LEU A 344 -8.09 -26.44 -0.11
CA LEU A 344 -8.70 -27.61 -0.76
C LEU A 344 -8.08 -28.90 -0.21
N THR A 345 -8.91 -29.93 0.00
CA THR A 345 -8.39 -31.27 0.30
C THR A 345 -7.63 -31.84 -0.90
N GLN A 346 -6.71 -32.77 -0.64
CA GLN A 346 -5.95 -33.42 -1.73
C GLN A 346 -6.87 -34.12 -2.74
N GLU A 347 -7.92 -34.79 -2.26
CA GLU A 347 -8.94 -35.42 -3.12
C GLU A 347 -9.61 -34.41 -4.06
N ASN A 348 -9.99 -33.23 -3.56
CA ASN A 348 -10.58 -32.18 -4.38
C ASN A 348 -9.57 -31.57 -5.36
N LEU A 349 -8.30 -31.43 -4.97
CA LEU A 349 -7.24 -31.00 -5.87
C LEU A 349 -7.06 -31.99 -7.03
N ASP A 350 -7.01 -33.29 -6.73
CA ASP A 350 -6.83 -34.34 -7.73
C ASP A 350 -8.01 -34.38 -8.71
N MET A 351 -9.24 -34.25 -8.21
CA MET A 351 -10.45 -34.14 -9.03
C MET A 351 -10.44 -32.88 -9.91
N LEU A 352 -10.17 -31.69 -9.34
CA LEU A 352 -10.16 -30.43 -10.08
C LEU A 352 -9.07 -30.38 -11.15
N LYS A 353 -7.95 -31.10 -10.95
CA LYS A 353 -6.90 -31.26 -11.96
C LYS A 353 -7.40 -32.00 -13.21
N LEU A 354 -8.35 -32.93 -13.05
CA LEU A 354 -8.98 -33.64 -14.17
C LEU A 354 -10.04 -32.76 -14.85
N GLU A 355 -10.89 -32.07 -14.09
CA GLU A 355 -12.00 -31.26 -14.60
C GLU A 355 -11.54 -29.92 -15.22
N ARG A 356 -10.54 -29.27 -14.62
CA ARG A 356 -10.05 -27.93 -15.01
C ARG A 356 -8.51 -27.91 -15.09
N PRO A 357 -7.87 -28.73 -15.96
CA PRO A 357 -6.42 -28.90 -16.01
C PRO A 357 -5.63 -27.62 -16.35
N LYS A 358 -6.31 -26.58 -16.87
CA LYS A 358 -5.70 -25.28 -17.17
C LYS A 358 -5.51 -24.39 -15.93
N ILE A 359 -6.16 -24.73 -14.81
CA ILE A 359 -6.04 -24.01 -13.54
C ILE A 359 -5.07 -24.77 -12.65
N GLU A 360 -4.02 -24.10 -12.22
CA GLU A 360 -3.11 -24.62 -11.21
C GLU A 360 -3.70 -24.39 -9.81
N CYS A 361 -4.24 -25.45 -9.20
CA CYS A 361 -4.75 -25.43 -7.82
C CYS A 361 -3.65 -25.81 -6.81
N ARG A 362 -3.54 -25.08 -5.70
CA ARG A 362 -2.54 -25.30 -4.64
C ARG A 362 -3.11 -25.09 -3.22
N ASN A 363 -2.40 -25.63 -2.23
CA ASN A 363 -2.66 -25.48 -0.78
C ASN A 363 -1.80 -24.42 -0.06
#